data_AF-A0AAW4VYL3-F1
#
_entry.id   AF-A0AAW4VYL3-F1
#
_cell.length_a   1.000
_cell.length_b   1.000
_cell.length_c   1.000
_cell.angle_alpha   90.00
_cell.angle_beta   90.00
_cell.angle_gamma   90.00
#
_symmetry.space_group_name_H-M   'P 1'
#
loop_
_entity.id
_entity.type
_entity.pdbx_description
1 polymer ?
#
loop_
_entity_poly.entity_id
_entity_poly.type
_entity_poly.pdbx_seq_one_letter_code
_entity_poly.pdbx_strand_id
1 'polypeptide(L)'
;MAVEEIVKENTPKAEGEAQGVKYISLTEEELERLIKAAGREGAKKGVEAYERRKEKDKEELADKVKNSAKTIIIHYRQLKKMKNTSVTGTDTVTDPTLKEILDGILEQVRKEEFNLTSTNKNRIVTGMLLNHVDVQLENYKKECRKSKIQDIQRRYRVVERMFLQAEPVRAEDVAEEEQIDKSTVYRTLEKAYDDLAVLFFGIEGVKSIEVNRKPKKSGKKTMRNADTRNLANAKKAH
;
A
#
# COMPACT_ATOMS: atom_id res chain seq x y z
N MET A 1 -27.04 28.55 70.93
CA MET A 1 -25.60 28.43 71.22
C MET A 1 -25.12 27.17 70.56
N ALA A 2 -24.07 27.31 69.75
CA ALA A 2 -23.61 26.35 68.75
C ALA A 2 -23.06 25.06 69.39
N VAL A 3 -23.32 23.93 68.72
CA VAL A 3 -22.61 22.68 68.93
C VAL A 3 -21.57 22.60 67.81
N GLU A 4 -20.30 22.61 68.21
CA GLU A 4 -19.13 22.52 67.35
C GLU A 4 -19.09 21.18 66.62
N GLU A 5 -19.16 21.22 65.28
CA GLU A 5 -18.85 20.05 64.45
C GLU A 5 -17.40 20.17 63.99
N ILE A 6 -16.56 19.35 64.62
CA ILE A 6 -15.12 19.29 64.43
C ILE A 6 -14.83 18.70 63.04
N VAL A 7 -14.47 19.57 62.09
CA VAL A 7 -13.94 19.18 60.78
C VAL A 7 -12.55 18.58 61.00
N LYS A 8 -12.43 17.25 60.87
CA LYS A 8 -11.15 16.55 60.93
C LYS A 8 -10.39 16.77 59.62
N GLU A 9 -9.44 17.69 59.66
CA GLU A 9 -8.42 17.90 58.64
C GLU A 9 -7.43 16.72 58.66
N ASN A 10 -7.59 15.76 57.76
CA ASN A 10 -6.66 14.63 57.64
C ASN A 10 -5.52 15.01 56.69
N THR A 11 -4.49 15.66 57.23
CA THR A 11 -3.23 15.95 56.52
C THR A 11 -2.31 14.72 56.58
N PRO A 12 -1.92 14.13 55.43
CA PRO A 12 -0.91 13.09 55.44
C PRO A 12 0.47 13.72 55.68
N LYS A 13 1.04 13.51 56.87
CA LYS A 13 2.46 13.76 57.14
C LYS A 13 3.29 12.67 56.48
N ALA A 14 4.07 13.03 55.46
CA ALA A 14 5.18 12.23 54.98
C ALA A 14 6.48 12.96 55.37
N GLU A 15 7.17 12.43 56.37
CA GLU A 15 8.54 12.81 56.73
C GLU A 15 9.51 12.14 55.76
N GLY A 16 10.36 12.93 55.10
CA GLY A 16 11.41 12.45 54.20
C GLY A 16 11.65 13.41 53.04
N GLU A 17 12.82 14.05 53.04
CA GLU A 17 13.27 14.99 52.00
C GLU A 17 13.20 14.36 50.59
N ALA A 18 12.20 14.75 49.82
CA ALA A 18 12.15 14.55 48.38
C ALA A 18 11.82 15.90 47.72
N GLN A 19 12.68 16.31 46.81
CA GLN A 19 12.63 17.60 46.11
C GLN A 19 11.22 17.97 45.62
N GLY A 20 10.70 19.11 46.09
CA GLY A 20 9.77 19.99 45.36
C GLY A 20 8.45 19.36 44.86
N VAL A 21 7.76 18.56 45.66
CA VAL A 21 6.43 18.05 45.27
C VAL A 21 5.39 19.15 45.48
N LYS A 22 4.76 19.60 44.38
CA LYS A 22 3.71 20.62 44.39
C LYS A 22 2.35 19.93 44.55
N TYR A 23 1.68 20.13 45.69
CA TYR A 23 0.35 19.57 45.94
C TYR A 23 -0.74 20.44 45.31
N ILE A 24 -1.75 19.80 44.72
CA ILE A 24 -2.94 20.45 44.16
C ILE A 24 -4.16 19.84 44.87
N SER A 25 -4.94 20.67 45.56
CA SER A 25 -6.22 20.28 46.16
C SER A 25 -7.32 20.39 45.12
N LEU A 26 -8.04 19.29 44.88
CA LEU A 26 -9.21 19.23 44.00
C LEU A 26 -10.40 18.69 44.79
N THR A 27 -11.59 19.20 44.49
CA THR A 27 -12.84 18.59 44.95
C THR A 27 -13.08 17.25 44.24
N GLU A 28 -13.88 16.38 44.84
CA GLU A 28 -14.24 15.08 44.23
C GLU A 28 -14.91 15.27 42.85
N GLU A 29 -15.76 16.29 42.71
CA GLU A 29 -16.38 16.64 41.42
C GLU A 29 -15.36 17.08 40.37
N GLU A 30 -14.37 17.90 40.74
CA GLU A 30 -13.33 18.36 39.81
C GLU A 30 -12.43 17.21 39.37
N LEU A 31 -12.09 16.31 40.29
CA LEU A 31 -11.34 15.09 39.99
C LEU A 31 -12.12 14.20 39.01
N GLU A 32 -13.42 13.98 39.25
CA GLU A 32 -14.27 13.17 38.38
C GLU A 32 -14.40 13.80 36.97
N ARG A 33 -14.54 15.14 36.88
CA ARG A 33 -14.57 15.87 35.61
C ARG A 33 -13.25 15.71 34.85
N LEU A 34 -12.11 15.82 35.52
CA LEU A 34 -10.79 15.63 34.91
C LEU A 34 -10.62 14.20 34.37
N ILE A 35 -10.99 13.18 35.16
CA ILE A 35 -10.90 11.78 34.74
C ILE A 35 -11.80 11.52 33.54
N LYS A 36 -13.04 12.00 33.55
CA LYS A 36 -13.98 11.88 32.42
C LYS A 36 -13.46 12.59 31.18
N ALA A 37 -12.91 13.80 31.32
CA ALA A 37 -12.34 14.55 30.21
C ALA A 37 -11.12 13.85 29.60
N ALA A 38 -10.21 13.37 30.45
CA ALA A 38 -9.02 12.62 30.03
C ALA A 38 -9.39 11.30 29.34
N GLY A 39 -10.33 10.54 29.89
CA GLY A 39 -10.82 9.29 29.30
C GLY A 39 -11.49 9.52 27.94
N ARG A 40 -12.33 10.55 27.81
CA ARG A 40 -12.96 10.92 26.53
C ARG A 40 -11.94 11.32 25.48
N GLU A 41 -10.98 12.18 25.83
CA GLU A 41 -9.95 12.65 24.92
C GLU A 41 -9.01 11.50 24.50
N GLY A 42 -8.65 10.62 25.43
CA GLY A 42 -7.87 9.41 25.16
C GLY A 42 -8.59 8.44 24.22
N ALA A 43 -9.87 8.15 24.49
CA ALA A 43 -10.68 7.29 23.63
C ALA A 43 -10.84 7.89 22.23
N LYS A 44 -11.14 9.19 22.14
CA LYS A 44 -11.26 9.90 20.87
C LYS A 44 -9.97 9.81 20.04
N LYS A 45 -8.82 10.15 20.64
CA LYS A 45 -7.52 10.05 19.96
C LYS A 45 -7.16 8.62 19.58
N GLY A 46 -7.52 7.64 20.41
CA GLY A 46 -7.34 6.22 20.14
C GLY A 46 -8.12 5.77 18.90
N VAL A 47 -9.41 6.11 18.83
CA VAL A 47 -10.26 5.80 17.67
C VAL A 47 -9.74 6.50 16.41
N GLU A 48 -9.43 7.79 16.49
CA GLU A 48 -8.88 8.53 15.34
C GLU A 48 -7.55 7.95 14.83
N ALA A 49 -6.66 7.51 15.74
CA ALA A 49 -5.40 6.88 15.36
C ALA A 49 -5.62 5.50 14.71
N TYR A 50 -6.56 4.72 15.23
CA TYR A 50 -6.93 3.43 14.66
C TYR A 50 -7.53 3.56 13.27
N GLU A 51 -8.48 4.48 13.07
CA GLU A 51 -9.09 4.74 11.76
C GLU A 51 -8.05 5.21 10.73
N ARG A 52 -7.15 6.12 11.14
CA ARG A 52 -6.03 6.56 10.28
C ARG A 52 -5.11 5.42 9.88
N ARG A 53 -4.75 4.53 10.81
CA ARG A 53 -3.92 3.36 10.50
C ARG A 53 -4.64 2.42 9.54
N LYS A 54 -5.92 2.14 9.80
CA LYS A 54 -6.75 1.30 8.94
C LYS A 54 -6.90 1.86 7.52
N GLU A 55 -7.00 3.18 7.37
CA GLU A 55 -7.04 3.83 6.05
C GLU A 55 -5.69 3.71 5.32
N LYS A 56 -4.58 3.92 6.03
CA LYS A 56 -3.22 3.75 5.50
C LYS A 56 -2.93 2.32 5.06
N ASP A 57 -3.29 1.34 5.88
CA ASP A 57 -3.11 -0.08 5.58
C ASP A 57 -3.89 -0.48 4.31
N LYS A 58 -5.08 0.10 4.10
CA LYS A 58 -5.86 -0.09 2.86
C LYS A 58 -5.21 0.55 1.64
N GLU A 59 -4.63 1.74 1.78
CA GLU A 59 -3.89 2.41 0.70
C GLU A 59 -2.64 1.61 0.31
N GLU A 60 -1.86 1.17 1.30
CA GLU A 60 -0.68 0.34 1.06
C GLU A 60 -1.04 -0.99 0.38
N LEU A 61 -2.14 -1.63 0.80
CA LEU A 61 -2.61 -2.86 0.17
C LEU A 61 -3.07 -2.63 -1.27
N ALA A 62 -3.83 -1.56 -1.52
CA ALA A 62 -4.25 -1.17 -2.87
C ALA A 62 -3.05 -0.95 -3.81
N ASP A 63 -2.03 -0.22 -3.35
CA ASP A 63 -0.80 0.01 -4.12
C ASP A 63 -0.07 -1.31 -4.38
N LYS A 64 0.06 -2.19 -3.38
CA LYS A 64 0.72 -3.50 -3.53
C LYS A 64 0.01 -4.41 -4.53
N VAL A 65 -1.32 -4.49 -4.50
CA VAL A 65 -2.10 -5.33 -5.41
C VAL A 65 -1.92 -4.90 -6.86
N LYS A 66 -2.04 -3.59 -7.13
CA LYS A 66 -1.81 -3.04 -8.47
C LYS A 66 -0.37 -3.27 -8.95
N ASN A 67 0.60 -2.99 -8.10
CA ASN A 67 2.02 -3.18 -8.43
C ASN A 67 2.33 -4.67 -8.66
N SER A 68 1.68 -5.58 -7.95
CA SER A 68 1.81 -7.02 -8.17
C SER A 68 1.35 -7.42 -9.56
N ALA A 69 0.18 -6.94 -10.01
CA ALA A 69 -0.31 -7.21 -11.38
C ALA A 69 0.66 -6.69 -12.44
N LYS A 70 1.14 -5.45 -12.27
CA LYS A 70 2.15 -4.85 -13.14
C LYS A 70 3.43 -5.68 -13.20
N THR A 71 3.91 -6.13 -12.05
CA THR A 71 5.17 -6.90 -11.96
C THR A 71 5.02 -8.27 -12.62
N ILE A 72 3.90 -8.97 -12.42
CA ILE A 72 3.61 -10.23 -13.12
C ILE A 72 3.70 -10.05 -14.64
N ILE A 73 3.11 -8.98 -15.18
CA ILE A 73 3.10 -8.72 -16.62
C ILE A 73 4.50 -8.39 -17.14
N ILE A 74 5.21 -7.48 -16.48
CA ILE A 74 6.58 -7.08 -16.89
C ILE A 74 7.51 -8.29 -16.93
N HIS A 75 7.39 -9.20 -15.94
CA HIS A 75 8.25 -10.38 -15.82
C HIS A 75 7.64 -11.67 -16.41
N TYR A 76 6.51 -11.57 -17.13
CA TYR A 76 5.72 -12.72 -17.59
C TYR A 76 6.57 -13.77 -18.34
N ARG A 77 7.46 -13.32 -19.24
CA ARG A 77 8.29 -14.24 -20.04
C ARG A 77 9.32 -14.99 -19.21
N GLN A 78 9.94 -14.31 -18.23
CA GLN A 78 10.91 -14.92 -17.32
C GLN A 78 10.20 -15.98 -16.47
N LEU A 79 9.05 -15.62 -15.90
CA LEU A 79 8.19 -16.53 -15.16
C LEU A 79 7.80 -17.76 -16.02
N LYS A 80 7.39 -17.55 -17.28
CA LYS A 80 7.01 -18.63 -18.21
C LYS A 80 8.17 -19.56 -18.56
N LYS A 81 9.39 -19.05 -18.72
CA LYS A 81 10.60 -19.86 -18.90
C LYS A 81 10.88 -20.73 -17.67
N MET A 82 10.73 -20.17 -16.47
CA MET A 82 10.93 -20.92 -15.22
C MET A 82 9.94 -22.06 -15.04
N LYS A 83 8.68 -21.88 -15.45
CA LYS A 83 7.68 -22.96 -15.47
C LYS A 83 8.11 -24.16 -16.33
N ASN A 84 8.80 -23.88 -17.44
CA ASN A 84 9.09 -24.87 -18.48
C ASN A 84 10.49 -25.50 -18.38
N THR A 85 11.38 -24.99 -17.52
CA THR A 85 12.74 -25.54 -17.37
C THR A 85 12.71 -26.62 -16.28
N SER A 86 12.77 -27.90 -16.67
CA SER A 86 12.64 -29.04 -15.75
C SER A 86 13.90 -29.36 -14.93
N VAL A 87 15.01 -28.61 -15.10
CA VAL A 87 16.34 -28.94 -14.54
C VAL A 87 17.06 -27.72 -13.99
N THR A 88 16.47 -27.06 -13.01
CA THR A 88 17.35 -26.43 -12.02
C THR A 88 16.85 -26.82 -10.65
N GLY A 89 17.76 -27.44 -9.89
CA GLY A 89 17.53 -27.75 -8.49
C GLY A 89 17.00 -26.51 -7.77
N THR A 90 16.33 -26.76 -6.67
CA THR A 90 15.70 -25.78 -5.78
C THR A 90 16.58 -24.59 -5.37
N ASP A 91 17.87 -24.64 -5.68
CA ASP A 91 18.89 -23.65 -5.39
C ASP A 91 19.03 -22.55 -6.46
N THR A 92 18.24 -22.55 -7.55
CA THR A 92 18.29 -21.46 -8.55
C THR A 92 17.10 -20.51 -8.55
N VAL A 93 16.21 -20.57 -7.53
CA VAL A 93 15.46 -19.34 -7.18
C VAL A 93 16.40 -18.43 -6.40
N THR A 94 17.51 -18.08 -7.03
CA THR A 94 18.46 -17.08 -6.54
C THR A 94 17.98 -15.67 -6.83
N ASP A 95 16.90 -15.51 -7.60
CA ASP A 95 16.32 -14.20 -7.90
C ASP A 95 15.48 -13.74 -6.70
N PRO A 96 16.03 -12.87 -5.84
CA PRO A 96 15.35 -12.41 -4.63
C PRO A 96 14.05 -11.66 -5.00
N THR A 97 14.02 -11.07 -6.20
CA THR A 97 12.89 -10.35 -6.77
C THR A 97 11.67 -11.25 -6.93
N LEU A 98 11.87 -12.46 -7.45
CA LEU A 98 10.76 -13.39 -7.69
C LEU A 98 10.20 -13.94 -6.38
N LYS A 99 11.06 -14.24 -5.41
CA LYS A 99 10.64 -14.63 -4.07
C LYS A 99 9.84 -13.52 -3.41
N GLU A 100 10.27 -12.26 -3.49
CA GLU A 100 9.52 -11.11 -2.98
C GLU A 100 8.19 -10.88 -3.71
N ILE A 101 8.13 -11.11 -5.03
CA ILE A 101 6.89 -11.03 -5.82
C ILE A 101 5.91 -12.11 -5.38
N LEU A 102 6.37 -13.36 -5.27
CA LEU A 102 5.56 -14.51 -4.88
C LEU A 102 5.12 -14.42 -3.41
N ASP A 103 6.02 -14.07 -2.50
CA ASP A 103 5.72 -13.82 -1.09
C ASP A 103 4.74 -12.65 -0.96
N GLY A 104 4.95 -11.54 -1.69
CA GLY A 104 4.04 -10.39 -1.70
C GLY A 104 2.63 -10.73 -2.20
N ILE A 105 2.51 -11.55 -3.25
CA ILE A 105 1.23 -12.03 -3.80
C ILE A 105 0.55 -13.04 -2.85
N LEU A 106 1.31 -14.00 -2.30
CA LEU A 106 0.81 -15.06 -1.42
C LEU A 106 0.41 -14.52 -0.03
N GLU A 107 1.20 -13.61 0.53
CA GLU A 107 0.99 -12.98 1.83
C GLU A 107 -0.29 -12.14 1.87
N GLN A 108 -0.72 -11.62 0.71
CA GLN A 108 -1.85 -10.70 0.58
C GLN A 108 -3.17 -11.35 0.15
N VAL A 109 -3.12 -12.40 -0.68
CA VAL A 109 -4.34 -12.92 -1.32
C VAL A 109 -4.69 -14.34 -0.88
N ARG A 110 -3.73 -15.17 -0.45
CA ARG A 110 -3.96 -16.62 -0.26
C ARG A 110 -3.09 -17.28 0.82
N LYS A 111 -2.89 -16.64 1.97
CA LYS A 111 -2.16 -17.25 3.10
C LYS A 111 -2.76 -18.58 3.58
N GLU A 112 -4.09 -18.69 3.60
CA GLU A 112 -4.78 -19.84 4.18
C GLU A 112 -4.95 -21.04 3.22
N GLU A 113 -4.83 -20.83 1.90
CA GLU A 113 -4.96 -21.92 0.92
C GLU A 113 -3.68 -22.75 0.75
N PHE A 114 -2.53 -22.29 1.27
CA PHE A 114 -1.23 -22.89 0.91
C PHE A 114 -0.34 -23.19 2.13
N ASN A 115 -0.74 -24.19 2.92
CA ASN A 115 0.16 -24.89 3.86
C ASN A 115 1.08 -25.86 3.11
N LEU A 116 2.06 -25.34 2.38
CA LEU A 116 3.13 -26.17 1.84
C LEU A 116 4.29 -26.22 2.86
N THR A 117 5.10 -27.28 2.89
CA THR A 117 6.16 -27.46 3.92
C THR A 117 7.60 -27.61 3.40
N SER A 118 7.89 -27.48 2.10
CA SER A 118 9.27 -27.71 1.63
C SER A 118 9.62 -27.08 0.28
N THR A 119 10.89 -27.20 -0.08
CA THR A 119 11.71 -26.63 -1.16
C THR A 119 11.10 -26.63 -2.58
N ASN A 120 10.01 -27.37 -2.83
CA ASN A 120 9.26 -27.38 -4.11
C ASN A 120 8.15 -26.31 -4.20
N LYS A 121 7.90 -25.56 -3.11
CA LYS A 121 6.90 -24.49 -3.02
C LYS A 121 6.94 -23.52 -4.18
N ASN A 122 8.10 -22.91 -4.45
CA ASN A 122 8.18 -21.81 -5.40
C ASN A 122 7.82 -22.28 -6.81
N ARG A 123 8.23 -23.49 -7.22
CA ARG A 123 7.88 -24.06 -8.52
C ARG A 123 6.38 -24.34 -8.65
N ILE A 124 5.77 -24.93 -7.63
CA ILE A 124 4.34 -25.23 -7.60
C ILE A 124 3.53 -23.93 -7.62
N VAL A 125 3.91 -22.96 -6.78
CA VAL A 125 3.27 -21.65 -6.69
C VAL A 125 3.42 -20.88 -8.00
N THR A 126 4.61 -20.78 -8.58
CA THR A 126 4.83 -20.11 -9.88
C THR A 126 4.05 -20.81 -11.00
N GLY A 127 4.01 -22.14 -11.00
CA GLY A 127 3.23 -22.91 -11.97
C GLY A 127 1.72 -22.66 -11.86
N MET A 128 1.18 -22.68 -10.65
CA MET A 128 -0.23 -22.35 -10.37
C MET A 128 -0.56 -20.90 -10.69
N LEU A 129 0.29 -19.97 -10.29
CA LEU A 129 0.18 -18.54 -10.59
C LEU A 129 0.12 -18.31 -12.09
N LEU A 130 1.06 -18.89 -12.86
CA LEU A 130 1.09 -18.72 -14.30
C LEU A 130 -0.08 -19.40 -15.00
N ASN A 131 -0.55 -20.56 -14.53
CA ASN A 131 -1.77 -21.17 -15.06
C ASN A 131 -2.97 -20.22 -14.87
N HIS A 132 -3.12 -19.63 -13.69
CA HIS A 132 -4.16 -18.63 -13.42
C HIS A 132 -4.00 -17.40 -14.32
N VAL A 133 -2.79 -16.84 -14.40
CA VAL A 133 -2.47 -15.65 -15.23
C VAL A 133 -2.74 -15.92 -16.70
N ASP A 134 -2.35 -17.07 -17.25
CA ASP A 134 -2.59 -17.45 -18.64
C ASP A 134 -4.11 -17.48 -18.96
N VAL A 135 -4.91 -18.09 -18.08
CA VAL A 135 -6.38 -18.12 -18.23
C VAL A 135 -6.96 -16.70 -18.18
N GLN A 136 -6.52 -15.88 -17.24
CA GLN A 136 -7.02 -14.52 -17.08
C GLN A 136 -6.60 -13.60 -18.23
N LEU A 137 -5.40 -13.77 -18.80
CA LEU A 137 -4.96 -13.06 -19.99
C LEU A 137 -5.82 -13.40 -21.21
N GLU A 138 -6.20 -14.67 -21.39
CA GLU A 138 -7.11 -15.08 -22.46
C GLU A 138 -8.52 -14.52 -22.28
N ASN A 139 -9.03 -14.44 -21.04
CA ASN A 139 -10.30 -13.77 -20.75
C ASN A 139 -10.20 -12.28 -21.04
N TYR A 140 -9.14 -11.61 -20.59
CA TYR A 140 -8.91 -10.20 -20.84
C TYR A 140 -8.84 -9.88 -22.33
N LYS A 141 -8.15 -10.71 -23.12
CA LYS A 141 -8.11 -10.63 -24.58
C LYS A 141 -9.51 -10.63 -25.19
N LYS A 142 -10.37 -11.57 -24.77
CA LYS A 142 -11.75 -11.70 -25.27
C LYS A 142 -12.59 -10.49 -24.88
N GLU A 143 -12.47 -10.01 -23.65
CA GLU A 143 -13.21 -8.83 -23.17
C GLU A 143 -12.80 -7.56 -23.92
N CYS A 144 -11.50 -7.32 -24.05
CA CYS A 144 -10.97 -6.19 -24.82
C CYS A 144 -11.49 -6.21 -26.26
N ARG A 145 -11.42 -7.36 -26.93
CA ARG A 145 -11.88 -7.51 -28.33
C ARG A 145 -13.38 -7.26 -28.51
N LYS A 146 -14.21 -7.63 -27.54
CA LYS A 146 -15.66 -7.44 -27.58
C LYS A 146 -16.11 -6.02 -27.24
N SER A 147 -15.24 -5.22 -26.62
CA SER A 147 -15.56 -3.86 -26.23
C SER A 147 -15.89 -2.99 -27.44
N LYS A 148 -16.82 -2.05 -27.29
CA LYS A 148 -17.11 -1.02 -28.30
C LYS A 148 -16.23 0.22 -28.14
N ILE A 149 -15.40 0.27 -27.08
CA ILE A 149 -14.55 1.41 -26.75
C ILE A 149 -13.15 1.12 -27.28
N GLN A 150 -12.66 1.95 -28.21
CA GLN A 150 -11.36 1.78 -28.88
C GLN A 150 -10.20 1.66 -27.88
N ASP A 151 -10.20 2.49 -26.83
CA ASP A 151 -9.16 2.44 -25.79
C ASP A 151 -9.14 1.10 -25.05
N ILE A 152 -10.30 0.49 -24.80
CA ILE A 152 -10.38 -0.83 -24.14
C ILE A 152 -9.91 -1.92 -25.11
N GLN A 153 -10.30 -1.86 -26.39
CA GLN A 153 -9.82 -2.80 -27.41
C GLN A 153 -8.29 -2.77 -27.53
N ARG A 154 -7.68 -1.59 -27.36
CA ARG A 154 -6.22 -1.39 -27.45
C ARG A 154 -5.45 -2.00 -26.28
N ARG A 155 -6.00 -1.99 -25.05
CA ARG A 155 -5.27 -2.38 -23.82
C ARG A 155 -4.55 -3.72 -23.94
N TYR A 156 -5.26 -4.77 -24.32
CA TYR A 156 -4.65 -6.10 -24.46
C TYR A 156 -3.58 -6.12 -25.55
N ARG A 157 -3.78 -5.44 -26.69
CA ARG A 157 -2.78 -5.40 -27.78
C ARG A 157 -1.47 -4.77 -27.32
N VAL A 158 -1.54 -3.64 -26.60
CA VAL A 158 -0.36 -2.97 -26.03
C VAL A 158 0.37 -3.87 -25.03
N VAL A 159 -0.37 -4.54 -24.13
CA VAL A 159 0.22 -5.51 -23.18
C VAL A 159 0.87 -6.67 -23.92
N GLU A 160 0.20 -7.23 -24.93
CA GLU A 160 0.67 -8.38 -25.71
C GLU A 160 1.98 -8.05 -26.45
N ARG A 161 2.02 -6.93 -27.17
CA ARG A 161 3.20 -6.46 -27.92
C ARG A 161 4.41 -6.21 -27.02
N MET A 162 4.20 -5.53 -25.90
CA MET A 162 5.31 -5.13 -25.03
C MET A 162 5.83 -6.29 -24.17
N PHE A 163 4.94 -7.16 -23.66
CA PHE A 163 5.31 -8.08 -22.57
C PHE A 163 4.98 -9.55 -22.82
N LEU A 164 4.02 -9.91 -23.68
CA LEU A 164 3.57 -11.31 -23.81
C LEU A 164 4.16 -12.04 -25.03
N GLN A 165 4.40 -11.34 -26.14
CA GLN A 165 5.00 -11.93 -27.35
C GLN A 165 6.44 -12.42 -27.09
N ALA A 166 6.99 -13.27 -27.98
CA ALA A 166 8.36 -13.76 -27.79
C ALA A 166 9.38 -12.62 -27.82
N GLU A 167 9.25 -11.75 -28.83
CA GLU A 167 10.06 -10.56 -29.02
C GLU A 167 9.34 -9.33 -28.42
N PRO A 168 9.99 -8.52 -27.57
CA PRO A 168 9.36 -7.32 -27.01
C PRO A 168 9.42 -6.17 -28.00
N VAL A 169 8.27 -5.56 -28.24
CA VAL A 169 8.19 -4.34 -29.04
C VAL A 169 8.36 -3.13 -28.13
N ARG A 170 9.16 -2.14 -28.56
CA ARG A 170 9.39 -0.94 -27.76
C ARG A 170 8.15 -0.06 -27.76
N ALA A 171 8.04 0.79 -26.73
CA ALA A 171 6.91 1.71 -26.61
C ALA A 171 6.80 2.68 -27.80
N GLU A 172 7.92 3.01 -28.44
CA GLU A 172 7.95 3.84 -29.67
C GLU A 172 7.23 3.13 -30.82
N ASP A 173 7.64 1.91 -31.14
CA ASP A 173 7.08 1.15 -32.27
C ASP A 173 5.62 0.77 -32.01
N VAL A 174 5.25 0.44 -30.76
CA VAL A 174 3.84 0.22 -30.39
C VAL A 174 3.00 1.49 -30.59
N ALA A 175 3.57 2.67 -30.31
CA ALA A 175 2.87 3.93 -30.51
C ALA A 175 2.60 4.19 -32.00
N GLU A 176 3.57 3.88 -32.86
CA GLU A 176 3.43 3.97 -34.32
C GLU A 176 2.39 2.98 -34.86
N GLU A 177 2.45 1.71 -34.45
CA GLU A 177 1.49 0.67 -34.85
C GLU A 177 0.04 1.01 -34.44
N GLU A 178 -0.15 1.55 -33.23
CA GLU A 178 -1.46 1.88 -32.68
C GLU A 178 -1.93 3.31 -33.03
N GLN A 179 -1.11 4.08 -33.77
CA GLN A 179 -1.35 5.48 -34.15
C GLN A 179 -1.69 6.37 -32.94
N ILE A 180 -0.89 6.27 -31.88
CA ILE A 180 -1.03 7.05 -30.66
C ILE A 180 0.30 7.67 -30.27
N ASP A 181 0.28 8.61 -29.31
CA ASP A 181 1.51 9.09 -28.72
C ASP A 181 2.10 8.08 -27.71
N LYS A 182 3.42 8.11 -27.54
CA LYS A 182 4.14 7.27 -26.58
C LYS A 182 3.62 7.41 -25.15
N SER A 183 3.15 8.58 -24.74
CA SER A 183 2.59 8.76 -23.39
C SER A 183 1.27 8.02 -23.22
N THR A 184 0.47 7.92 -24.29
CA THR A 184 -0.78 7.15 -24.34
C THR A 184 -0.52 5.65 -24.28
N VAL A 185 0.61 5.14 -24.78
CA VAL A 185 1.03 3.75 -24.56
C VAL A 185 1.14 3.46 -23.06
N TYR A 186 1.88 4.29 -22.31
CA TYR A 186 2.04 4.11 -20.87
C TYR A 186 0.75 4.31 -20.08
N ARG A 187 -0.10 5.27 -20.47
CA ARG A 187 -1.44 5.44 -19.86
C ARG A 187 -2.32 4.22 -20.12
N THR A 188 -2.25 3.64 -21.32
CA THR A 188 -2.97 2.42 -21.69
C THR A 188 -2.51 1.25 -20.84
N LEU A 189 -1.20 1.09 -20.64
CA LEU A 189 -0.64 0.10 -19.72
C LEU A 189 -1.13 0.26 -18.29
N GLU A 190 -1.13 1.48 -17.75
CA GLU A 190 -1.61 1.73 -16.38
C GLU A 190 -3.08 1.34 -16.20
N LYS A 191 -3.92 1.57 -17.22
CA LYS A 191 -5.31 1.09 -17.21
C LYS A 191 -5.42 -0.42 -17.39
N ALA A 192 -4.55 -1.02 -18.19
CA ALA A 192 -4.52 -2.47 -18.32
C ALA A 192 -4.10 -3.15 -17.01
N TYR A 193 -3.14 -2.58 -16.26
CA TYR A 193 -2.75 -3.10 -14.95
C TYR A 193 -3.88 -2.99 -13.92
N ASP A 194 -4.68 -1.93 -13.95
CA ASP A 194 -5.89 -1.83 -13.12
C ASP A 194 -6.85 -3.00 -13.43
N ASP A 195 -7.17 -3.22 -14.71
CA ASP A 195 -8.08 -4.31 -15.12
C ASP A 195 -7.50 -5.69 -14.74
N LEU A 196 -6.22 -5.90 -14.99
CA LEU A 196 -5.53 -7.17 -14.71
C LEU A 196 -5.41 -7.43 -13.20
N ALA A 197 -5.29 -6.40 -12.37
CA ALA A 197 -5.33 -6.57 -10.92
C ALA A 197 -6.67 -7.16 -10.46
N VAL A 198 -7.78 -6.75 -11.07
CA VAL A 198 -9.10 -7.33 -10.80
C VAL A 198 -9.17 -8.77 -11.28
N LEU A 199 -8.70 -9.07 -12.49
CA LEU A 199 -8.74 -10.42 -13.03
C LEU A 199 -7.83 -11.40 -12.25
N PHE A 200 -6.67 -10.93 -11.81
CA PHE A 200 -5.71 -11.76 -11.08
C PHE A 200 -6.10 -11.95 -9.62
N PHE A 201 -6.63 -10.92 -8.95
CA PHE A 201 -6.81 -10.89 -7.49
C PHE A 201 -8.26 -10.71 -7.03
N GLY A 202 -9.23 -10.65 -7.94
CA GLY A 202 -10.66 -10.58 -7.63
C GLY A 202 -11.03 -9.33 -6.83
N ILE A 203 -11.74 -9.53 -5.71
CA ILE A 203 -12.24 -8.46 -4.82
C ILE A 203 -11.11 -7.53 -4.37
N GLU A 204 -9.92 -8.07 -4.12
CA GLU A 204 -8.78 -7.25 -3.68
C GLU A 204 -8.28 -6.33 -4.80
N GLY A 205 -8.35 -6.80 -6.05
CA GLY A 205 -8.15 -5.97 -7.23
C GLY A 205 -9.20 -4.85 -7.34
N VAL A 206 -10.48 -5.15 -7.09
CA VAL A 206 -11.56 -4.14 -7.11
C VAL A 206 -11.31 -3.04 -6.06
N LYS A 207 -11.02 -3.42 -4.81
CA LYS A 207 -10.68 -2.47 -3.74
C LYS A 207 -9.48 -1.61 -4.11
N SER A 208 -8.46 -2.20 -4.75
CA SER A 208 -7.27 -1.44 -5.17
C SER A 208 -7.61 -0.28 -6.10
N ILE A 209 -8.52 -0.50 -7.07
CA ILE A 209 -8.99 0.54 -7.99
C ILE A 209 -9.81 1.60 -7.25
N GLU A 210 -10.70 1.19 -6.35
CA GLU A 210 -11.54 2.12 -5.59
C GLU A 210 -10.72 3.07 -4.73
N VAL A 211 -9.67 2.56 -4.07
CA VAL A 211 -8.77 3.37 -3.25
C VAL A 211 -7.94 4.31 -4.12
N ASN A 212 -7.38 3.82 -5.23
CA ASN A 212 -6.57 4.63 -6.14
C ASN A 212 -7.34 5.72 -6.90
N ARG A 213 -8.66 5.59 -7.04
CA ARG A 213 -9.53 6.61 -7.64
C ARG A 213 -9.89 7.74 -6.67
N LYS A 214 -9.77 7.53 -5.35
CA LYS A 214 -10.03 8.60 -4.39
C LYS A 214 -8.90 9.64 -4.49
N PRO A 215 -9.22 10.95 -4.54
CA PRO A 215 -8.19 11.96 -4.50
C PRO A 215 -7.39 11.78 -3.21
N LYS A 216 -6.07 11.54 -3.33
CA LYS A 216 -5.19 11.53 -2.16
C LYS A 216 -5.39 12.87 -1.46
N LYS A 217 -5.94 12.85 -0.24
CA LYS A 217 -6.07 14.06 0.58
C LYS A 217 -4.67 14.63 0.67
N SER A 218 -4.43 15.74 -0.03
CA SER A 218 -3.11 16.33 -0.15
C SER A 218 -2.59 16.60 1.26
N GLY A 219 -1.56 15.86 1.67
CA GLY A 219 -0.79 16.20 2.84
C GLY A 219 -0.33 17.64 2.65
N LYS A 220 -0.63 18.50 3.64
CA LYS A 220 -0.15 19.89 3.73
C LYS A 220 1.28 19.94 3.20
N LYS A 221 1.46 20.56 2.03
CA LYS A 221 2.76 20.86 1.45
C LYS A 221 3.43 21.81 2.43
N THR A 222 4.30 21.31 3.29
CA THR A 222 5.11 22.13 4.19
C THR A 222 5.85 23.13 3.31
N MET A 223 5.49 24.41 3.43
CA MET A 223 6.21 25.48 2.76
C MET A 223 7.66 25.40 3.25
N ARG A 224 8.58 25.01 2.35
CA ARG A 224 10.01 25.21 2.59
C ARG A 224 10.22 26.73 2.57
N ASN A 225 10.49 27.30 3.75
CA ASN A 225 10.84 28.70 3.95
C ASN A 225 11.89 29.13 2.92
N ALA A 226 11.52 30.09 2.10
CA ALA A 226 12.40 30.79 1.17
C ALA A 226 13.01 32.00 1.89
N ASP A 227 13.77 31.80 2.97
CA ASP A 227 14.37 32.91 3.75
C ASP A 227 15.85 32.72 4.12
N THR A 228 16.58 31.86 3.42
CA THR A 228 18.04 31.71 3.64
C THR A 228 18.93 32.28 2.54
N ARG A 229 18.38 33.00 1.55
CA ARG A 229 19.20 33.62 0.47
C ARG A 229 19.60 35.08 0.69
N ASN A 230 19.21 35.72 1.80
CA ASN A 230 19.58 37.11 2.07
C ASN A 230 20.61 37.32 3.18
N LEU A 231 21.23 36.26 3.73
CA LEU A 231 22.32 36.40 4.71
C LEU A 231 23.74 36.19 4.16
N ALA A 232 23.90 35.94 2.85
CA ALA A 232 25.21 35.75 2.23
C ALA A 232 25.81 37.03 1.60
N ASN A 233 25.02 38.09 1.40
CA ASN A 233 25.47 39.32 0.73
C ASN A 233 25.78 40.50 1.68
N ALA A 234 25.74 40.31 3.00
CA ALA A 234 26.08 41.35 3.97
C ALA A 234 27.50 41.20 4.59
N LYS A 235 28.35 40.29 4.08
CA LYS A 235 29.75 40.12 4.52
C LYS A 235 30.80 40.50 3.48
N LYS A 236 30.42 41.25 2.43
CA LYS A 236 31.35 41.89 1.49
C LYS A 236 31.01 43.37 1.31
N ALA A 237 31.00 44.11 2.41
CA ALA A 237 31.08 45.56 2.42
C ALA A 237 31.44 45.99 3.85
N HIS A 238 32.69 45.82 4.22
CA HIS A 238 33.48 46.69 5.12
C HIS A 238 34.90 46.15 5.18
#